data_AF-A0A1M4M2W0-F1
#
_entry.id   AF-A0A1M4M2W0-F1
#
_cell.length_a   1.000
_cell.length_b   1.000
_cell.length_c   1.000
_cell.angle_alpha   90.00
_cell.angle_beta   90.00
_cell.angle_gamma   90.00
#
_symmetry.space_group_name_H-M   'P 1'
#
loop_
_entity.id
_entity.type
_entity.pdbx_description
1 polymer ?
#
loop_
_entity_poly.entity_id
_entity_poly.type
_entity_poly.pdbx_seq_one_letter_code
_entity_poly.pdbx_strand_id
1 'polypeptide(L)'
;MKKYYLLFFLFSLIIILVGCSSSNMQSVESLNFPIREDMVLESNYESSVEDTSVEVSIYVVENGSLNSFLFEYEKNLNENGWTTARDFKPNGLVVEKNNKAVTILAYEQEGKLMVDIIPTPKVEE
;
A
#
# COMPACT_ATOMS: atom_id res chain seq x y z
N MET A 1 -50.35 19.44 14.36
CA MET A 1 -49.08 19.26 15.11
C MET A 1 -48.50 17.84 15.09
N LYS A 2 -49.21 16.79 14.63
CA LYS A 2 -48.67 15.41 14.61
C LYS A 2 -47.77 15.06 13.40
N LYS A 3 -47.79 15.85 12.32
CA LYS A 3 -47.06 15.55 11.06
C LYS A 3 -45.57 15.93 11.07
N TYR A 4 -45.14 16.82 11.98
CA TYR A 4 -43.75 17.28 12.05
C TYR A 4 -42.83 16.33 12.83
N TYR A 5 -43.38 15.52 13.74
CA TYR A 5 -42.61 14.53 14.49
C TYR A 5 -42.03 13.43 13.60
N LEU A 6 -42.76 13.04 12.54
CA LEU A 6 -42.33 12.00 11.62
C LEU A 6 -41.17 12.48 10.73
N LEU A 7 -41.15 13.77 10.39
CA LEU A 7 -40.07 14.39 9.63
C LEU A 7 -38.78 14.52 10.47
N PHE A 8 -38.92 14.85 11.76
CA PHE A 8 -37.79 14.97 12.68
C PHE A 8 -37.12 13.62 12.96
N PHE A 9 -37.92 12.56 13.09
CA PHE A 9 -37.42 11.19 13.26
C PHE A 9 -36.70 10.65 12.01
N LEU A 10 -37.16 11.05 10.81
CA LEU A 10 -36.50 10.69 9.56
C LEU A 10 -35.14 11.39 9.41
N PHE A 11 -35.03 12.65 9.87
CA PHE A 11 -33.79 13.42 9.79
C PHE A 11 -32.71 12.91 10.75
N SER A 12 -33.09 12.42 11.95
CA SER A 12 -32.14 11.78 12.87
C SER A 12 -31.59 10.45 12.34
N LEU A 13 -32.34 9.74 11.50
CA LEU A 13 -31.89 8.47 10.92
C LEU A 13 -30.78 8.66 9.86
N ILE A 14 -30.77 9.79 9.15
CA ILE A 14 -29.78 10.11 8.12
C ILE A 14 -28.40 10.39 8.72
N ILE A 15 -28.35 11.00 9.92
CA ILE A 15 -27.09 11.37 10.58
C ILE A 15 -26.29 10.13 11.03
N ILE A 16 -26.96 9.01 11.32
CA ILE A 16 -26.32 7.78 11.80
C ILE A 16 -25.60 7.02 10.66
N LEU A 17 -25.94 7.27 9.39
CA LEU A 17 -25.35 6.59 8.23
C LEU A 17 -24.06 7.22 7.70
N VAL A 18 -23.64 8.39 8.20
CA VAL A 18 -22.41 9.08 7.77
C VAL A 18 -21.23 8.78 8.71
N GLY A 19 -21.43 7.96 9.74
CA GLY A 19 -20.45 7.70 10.80
C GLY A 19 -19.49 6.53 10.59
N CYS A 20 -19.33 6.00 9.38
CA CYS A 20 -18.24 5.07 9.07
C CYS A 20 -17.01 5.87 8.62
N SER A 21 -16.27 6.44 9.58
CA SER A 21 -14.88 6.78 9.32
C SER A 21 -14.12 5.46 9.15
N SER A 22 -13.95 5.00 7.91
CA SER A 22 -12.92 3.99 7.64
C SER A 22 -11.60 4.60 8.13
N SER A 23 -10.89 3.89 9.00
CA SER A 23 -9.49 4.17 9.24
C SER A 23 -8.83 4.36 7.87
N ASN A 24 -8.19 5.51 7.64
CA ASN A 24 -7.45 5.79 6.41
C ASN A 24 -6.17 4.93 6.38
N MET A 25 -6.33 3.61 6.30
CA MET A 25 -5.23 2.66 6.18
C MET A 25 -4.61 2.83 4.80
N GLN A 26 -3.30 3.09 4.77
CA GLN A 26 -2.60 3.25 3.50
C GLN A 26 -2.26 1.87 2.95
N SER A 27 -2.67 1.61 1.70
CA SER A 27 -2.49 0.31 1.02
C SER A 27 -1.85 0.48 -0.36
N VAL A 28 -1.35 -0.61 -0.93
CA VAL A 28 -0.86 -0.65 -2.32
C VAL A 28 -1.95 -0.21 -3.30
N GLU A 29 -3.18 -0.69 -3.10
CA GLU A 29 -4.34 -0.38 -3.95
C GLU A 29 -4.70 1.11 -3.89
N SER A 30 -4.78 1.69 -2.68
CA SER A 30 -5.12 3.12 -2.52
C SER A 30 -4.09 4.07 -3.12
N LEU A 31 -2.84 3.62 -3.30
CA LEU A 31 -1.79 4.38 -3.96
C LEU A 31 -1.76 4.21 -5.48
N ASN A 32 -2.57 3.32 -6.06
CA ASN A 32 -2.42 2.83 -7.43
C ASN A 32 -0.95 2.46 -7.72
N PHE A 33 -0.33 1.76 -6.77
CA PHE A 33 1.07 1.38 -6.90
C PHE A 33 1.21 0.31 -8.01
N PRO A 34 2.13 0.49 -8.98
CA PRO A 34 2.28 -0.44 -10.09
C PRO A 34 2.81 -1.79 -9.59
N ILE A 35 2.12 -2.87 -9.94
CA ILE A 35 2.52 -4.26 -9.66
C ILE A 35 2.82 -4.94 -10.99
N ARG A 36 3.94 -5.68 -11.08
CA ARG A 36 4.30 -6.44 -12.28
C ARG A 36 3.36 -7.63 -12.46
N GLU A 37 3.14 -8.04 -13.71
CA GLU A 37 2.26 -9.19 -14.03
C GLU A 37 2.75 -10.53 -13.45
N ASP A 38 4.06 -10.67 -13.21
CA ASP A 38 4.67 -11.87 -12.63
C ASP A 38 4.70 -11.88 -11.09
N MET A 39 4.07 -10.89 -10.46
CA MET A 39 3.89 -10.82 -9.01
C MET A 39 2.49 -11.30 -8.63
N VAL A 40 2.43 -12.42 -7.92
CA VAL A 40 1.18 -13.01 -7.43
C VAL A 40 1.03 -12.69 -5.95
N LEU A 41 -0.07 -12.04 -5.57
CA LEU A 41 -0.36 -11.73 -4.17
C LEU A 41 -0.50 -13.03 -3.37
N GLU A 42 0.32 -13.21 -2.33
CA GLU A 42 0.23 -14.35 -1.42
C GLU A 42 -0.57 -14.00 -0.17
N SER A 43 -0.35 -12.82 0.42
CA SER A 43 -1.12 -12.37 1.59
C SER A 43 -1.04 -10.86 1.80
N ASN A 44 -1.97 -10.33 2.58
CA ASN A 44 -1.95 -8.97 3.12
C ASN A 44 -2.07 -9.04 4.65
N TYR A 45 -1.43 -8.11 5.36
CA TYR A 45 -1.67 -7.91 6.78
C TYR A 45 -1.56 -6.44 7.16
N GLU A 46 -2.33 -6.05 8.19
CA GLU A 46 -2.25 -4.71 8.77
C GLU A 46 -1.03 -4.62 9.71
N SER A 47 -0.28 -3.53 9.58
CA SER A 47 0.84 -3.17 10.44
C SER A 47 0.78 -1.68 10.77
N SER A 48 1.64 -1.24 11.67
CA SER A 48 1.78 0.19 12.00
C SER A 48 3.21 0.64 11.76
N VAL A 49 3.38 1.68 10.95
CA VAL A 49 4.65 2.38 10.72
C VAL A 49 4.46 3.81 11.20
N GLU A 50 5.23 4.23 12.22
CA GLU A 50 5.19 5.60 12.76
C GLU A 50 3.76 6.07 13.10
N ASP A 51 3.04 5.27 13.89
CA ASP A 51 1.64 5.49 14.30
C ASP A 51 0.61 5.56 13.15
N THR A 52 1.03 5.28 11.92
CA THR A 52 0.16 5.16 10.75
C THR A 52 -0.14 3.69 10.49
N SER A 53 -1.43 3.33 10.44
CA SER A 53 -1.87 2.00 10.01
C SER A 53 -1.65 1.84 8.51
N VAL A 54 -0.96 0.78 8.13
CA VAL A 54 -0.58 0.45 6.76
C VAL A 54 -0.91 -1.01 6.47
N GLU A 55 -1.31 -1.28 5.24
CA GLU A 55 -1.44 -2.64 4.73
C GLU A 55 -0.14 -3.05 4.05
N VAL A 56 0.50 -4.09 4.59
CA VAL A 56 1.64 -4.73 3.94
C VAL A 56 1.12 -5.81 3.00
N SER A 57 1.55 -5.74 1.74
CA SER A 57 1.21 -6.75 0.73
C SER A 57 2.43 -7.59 0.39
N ILE A 58 2.30 -8.91 0.53
CA ILE A 58 3.34 -9.90 0.24
C ILE A 58 3.03 -10.57 -1.10
N TYR A 59 3.99 -10.54 -2.02
CA TYR A 59 3.90 -11.14 -3.34
C TYR A 59 4.96 -12.23 -3.53
N VAL A 60 4.60 -13.27 -4.30
CA VAL A 60 5.54 -14.24 -4.88
C VAL A 60 5.85 -13.80 -6.30
N VAL A 61 7.12 -13.86 -6.68
CA VAL A 61 7.56 -13.63 -8.06
C VAL A 61 7.82 -14.98 -8.73
N GLU A 62 7.04 -15.32 -9.76
CA GLU A 62 7.06 -16.67 -10.36
C GLU A 62 8.40 -17.04 -11.02
N ASN A 63 9.12 -16.06 -11.58
CA ASN A 63 10.35 -16.29 -12.35
C ASN A 63 11.45 -15.25 -12.02
N GLY A 64 11.47 -14.75 -10.79
CA GLY A 64 12.41 -13.71 -10.36
C GLY A 64 13.68 -14.25 -9.71
N SER A 65 14.78 -13.49 -9.84
CA SER A 65 15.99 -13.69 -9.03
C SER A 65 16.17 -12.49 -8.10
N LEU A 66 16.51 -12.74 -6.83
CA LEU A 66 16.78 -11.68 -5.85
C LEU A 66 17.80 -10.65 -6.38
N ASN A 67 18.83 -11.11 -7.10
CA ASN A 67 19.91 -10.26 -7.58
C ASN A 67 19.54 -9.35 -8.76
N SER A 68 18.45 -9.63 -9.47
CA SER A 68 18.03 -8.85 -10.66
C SER A 68 16.67 -8.18 -10.50
N PHE A 69 15.79 -8.72 -9.66
CA PHE A 69 14.38 -8.31 -9.57
C PHE A 69 14.23 -6.81 -9.32
N LEU A 70 14.87 -6.27 -8.28
CA LEU A 70 14.72 -4.86 -7.94
C LEU A 70 15.33 -3.92 -8.99
N PHE A 71 16.33 -4.36 -9.76
CA PHE A 71 16.88 -3.56 -10.86
C PHE A 71 15.90 -3.44 -12.04
N GLU A 72 15.17 -4.50 -12.33
CA GLU A 72 14.13 -4.49 -13.37
C GLU A 72 12.88 -3.76 -12.88
N TYR A 73 12.49 -4.02 -11.63
CA TYR A 73 11.31 -3.41 -11.05
C TYR A 73 11.46 -1.90 -10.92
N GLU A 74 12.63 -1.42 -10.48
CA GLU A 74 12.94 0.02 -10.45
C GLU A 74 12.72 0.71 -11.80
N LYS A 75 13.06 0.06 -12.93
CA LYS A 75 12.79 0.62 -14.27
C LYS A 75 11.29 0.79 -14.52
N ASN A 76 10.51 -0.25 -14.23
CA ASN A 76 9.05 -0.20 -14.34
C ASN A 76 8.42 0.87 -13.41
N LEU A 77 8.94 1.00 -12.19
CA LEU A 77 8.51 2.03 -11.24
C LEU A 77 8.79 3.44 -11.78
N ASN A 78 10.00 3.67 -12.30
CA ASN A 78 10.40 4.93 -12.92
C ASN A 78 9.54 5.28 -14.14
N GLU A 79 9.22 4.32 -14.99
CA GLU A 79 8.30 4.50 -16.13
C GLU A 79 6.88 4.90 -15.68
N ASN A 80 6.47 4.49 -14.48
CA ASN A 80 5.21 4.86 -13.85
C ASN A 80 5.31 6.12 -12.97
N GLY A 81 6.44 6.84 -13.02
CA GLY A 81 6.66 8.12 -12.32
C GLY A 81 6.94 7.98 -10.83
N TRP A 82 7.34 6.81 -10.36
CA TRP A 82 7.89 6.60 -9.02
C TRP A 82 9.40 6.75 -9.07
N THR A 83 9.96 7.58 -8.21
CA THR A 83 11.40 7.88 -8.20
C THR A 83 12.10 7.24 -7.02
N THR A 84 13.30 6.70 -7.22
CA THR A 84 14.10 6.10 -6.15
C THR A 84 14.55 7.16 -5.14
N ALA A 85 14.16 6.98 -3.88
CA ALA A 85 14.57 7.81 -2.75
C ALA A 85 15.73 7.18 -1.97
N ARG A 86 15.71 5.86 -1.78
CA ARG A 86 16.81 5.11 -1.14
C ARG A 86 17.01 3.76 -1.83
N ASP A 87 18.27 3.39 -2.00
CA ASP A 87 18.68 2.17 -2.69
C ASP A 87 19.39 1.21 -1.72
N PHE A 88 18.77 0.05 -1.50
CA PHE A 88 19.31 -1.03 -0.64
C PHE A 88 19.33 -2.37 -1.40
N LYS A 89 19.44 -2.32 -2.74
CA LYS A 89 19.45 -3.53 -3.56
C LYS A 89 20.60 -4.47 -3.15
N PRO A 90 20.40 -5.80 -3.22
CA PRO A 90 19.27 -6.48 -3.86
C PRO A 90 18.02 -6.66 -2.97
N ASN A 91 18.09 -6.30 -1.69
CA ASN A 91 17.04 -6.63 -0.71
C ASN A 91 16.03 -5.51 -0.45
N GLY A 92 16.34 -4.26 -0.82
CA GLY A 92 15.43 -3.16 -0.54
C GLY A 92 15.49 -2.04 -1.56
N LEU A 93 14.35 -1.38 -1.75
CA LEU A 93 14.23 -0.17 -2.54
C LEU A 93 13.14 0.71 -1.92
N VAL A 94 13.42 2.01 -1.76
CA VAL A 94 12.41 2.99 -1.35
C VAL A 94 12.15 3.91 -2.52
N VAL A 95 10.88 4.00 -2.94
CA VAL A 95 10.45 4.89 -4.02
C VAL A 95 9.41 5.89 -3.55
N GLU A 96 9.34 7.03 -4.22
CA GLU A 96 8.44 8.12 -3.89
C GLU A 96 7.68 8.66 -5.10
N LYS A 97 6.44 9.09 -4.86
CA LYS A 97 5.59 9.84 -5.80
C LYS A 97 4.57 10.67 -5.03
N ASN A 98 4.40 11.94 -5.37
CA ASN A 98 3.37 12.83 -4.79
C ASN A 98 3.32 12.82 -3.24
N ASN A 99 4.47 12.96 -2.57
CA ASN A 99 4.61 12.89 -1.11
C ASN A 99 4.17 11.56 -0.46
N LYS A 100 4.10 10.48 -1.24
CA LYS A 100 3.93 9.11 -0.75
C LYS A 100 5.23 8.36 -0.96
N ALA A 101 5.64 7.58 0.04
CA ALA A 101 6.77 6.67 -0.07
C ALA A 101 6.27 5.21 -0.03
N VAL A 102 7.02 4.33 -0.67
CA VAL A 102 6.79 2.88 -0.64
C VAL A 102 8.14 2.20 -0.45
N THR A 103 8.22 1.38 0.60
CA THR A 103 9.36 0.50 0.85
C THR A 103 9.06 -0.85 0.24
N ILE A 104 10.00 -1.36 -0.54
CA ILE A 104 9.92 -2.66 -1.22
C ILE A 104 11.05 -3.51 -0.65
N LEU A 105 10.73 -4.66 -0.08
CA LEU A 105 11.70 -5.61 0.43
C LEU A 105 11.65 -6.89 -0.42
N ALA A 106 12.80 -7.37 -0.85
CA ALA A 106 12.93 -8.61 -1.61
C ALA A 106 13.79 -9.62 -0.84
N TYR A 107 13.31 -10.86 -0.74
CA TYR A 107 14.01 -11.92 -0.02
C TYR A 107 13.62 -13.31 -0.55
N GLU A 108 14.46 -14.31 -0.30
CA GLU A 108 14.16 -15.70 -0.66
C GLU A 108 13.55 -16.42 0.54
N GLN A 109 12.43 -17.11 0.33
CA GLN A 109 11.78 -17.96 1.32
C GLN A 109 11.33 -19.26 0.65
N GLU A 110 11.75 -20.41 1.20
CA GLU A 110 11.38 -21.74 0.68
C GLU A 110 11.69 -21.92 -0.84
N GLY A 111 12.73 -21.26 -1.34
CA GLY A 111 13.12 -21.30 -2.75
C GLY A 111 12.29 -20.42 -3.68
N LYS A 112 11.39 -19.58 -3.14
CA LYS A 112 10.63 -18.58 -3.89
C LYS A 112 11.17 -17.18 -3.60
N LEU A 113 11.10 -16.30 -4.60
CA LEU A 113 11.35 -14.87 -4.40
C LEU A 113 10.08 -14.22 -3.85
N MET A 114 10.17 -13.72 -2.63
CA MET A 114 9.13 -12.98 -1.92
C MET A 114 9.41 -11.48 -2.01
N VAL A 115 8.34 -10.70 -2.11
CA VAL A 115 8.40 -9.24 -2.16
C VAL A 115 7.35 -8.64 -1.25
N ASP A 116 7.79 -7.91 -0.23
CA ASP A 116 6.92 -7.11 0.61
C ASP A 116 6.85 -5.69 0.03
N ILE A 117 5.64 -5.18 -0.13
CA ILE A 117 5.39 -3.79 -0.51
C ILE A 117 4.68 -3.10 0.66
N ILE A 118 5.34 -2.07 1.18
CA ILE A 118 4.94 -1.37 2.40
C ILE A 118 4.75 0.11 2.07
N PRO A 119 3.50 0.59 1.98
CA PRO A 119 3.21 2.02 1.99
C PRO A 119 3.85 2.66 3.22
N THR A 120 4.82 3.54 3.03
CA THR A 120 5.57 4.17 4.12
C THR A 120 5.15 5.65 4.20
N PRO A 121 4.74 6.14 5.37
CA PRO A 121 4.57 7.58 5.57
C PRO A 121 5.90 8.31 5.28
N LYS A 122 5.85 9.54 4.78
CA LYS A 122 7.07 10.34 4.71
C LYS A 122 7.50 10.71 6.12
N VAL A 123 8.77 10.45 6.46
CA VAL A 123 9.41 11.07 7.61
C VAL A 123 9.65 12.54 7.25
N GLU A 124 8.96 13.46 7.91
CA GLU A 124 9.35 14.87 7.90
C GLU A 124 10.64 14.98 8.74
N GLU A 125 11.77 15.28 8.09
CA GLU A 125 13.05 15.58 8.76
C GLU A 125 13.03 16.96 9.44
#